data_AF-A0A7V1BWS8-F1
#
_entry.id   AF-A0A7V1BWS8-F1
#
_cell.length_a   1.000
_cell.length_b   1.000
_cell.length_c   1.000
_cell.angle_alpha   90.00
_cell.angle_beta   90.00
_cell.angle_gamma   90.00
#
_symmetry.space_group_name_H-M   'P 1'
#
loop_
_entity.id
_entity.type
_entity.pdbx_description
1 polymer ?
#
loop_
_entity_poly.entity_id
_entity_poly.type
_entity_poly.pdbx_seq_one_letter_code
_entity_poly.pdbx_strand_id
1 'polypeptide(L)'
;MKKTFITLLQLSPVIISMLLIAAHFLRSNSIILVLVSLLLPLLLLVRHPLSARIVQAALALAAIEWVRTLLMIVSVRESMGIASTRLIIILGSVAGFTLLSVLVFFSKSLKERYRLL
;
A
#
# COMPACT_ATOMS: atom_id res chain seq x y z
N MET A 1 -21.93 11.01 12.96
CA MET A 1 -20.72 11.66 12.39
C MET A 1 -19.41 11.11 12.96
N LYS A 2 -19.23 10.99 14.29
CA LYS A 2 -17.95 10.54 14.90
C LYS A 2 -17.44 9.17 14.39
N LYS A 3 -18.29 8.14 14.30
CA LYS A 3 -17.89 6.79 13.83
C LYS A 3 -17.38 6.79 12.38
N THR A 4 -18.07 7.46 11.47
CA THR A 4 -17.66 7.54 10.05
C THR A 4 -16.31 8.23 9.87
N PHE A 5 -16.09 9.33 10.61
CA PHE A 5 -14.83 10.05 10.58
C PHE A 5 -13.65 9.18 11.06
N ILE A 6 -13.84 8.45 12.16
CA ILE A 6 -12.82 7.51 12.67
C ILE A 6 -12.52 6.43 11.64
N THR A 7 -13.53 5.86 10.97
CA THR A 7 -13.29 4.85 9.93
C THR A 7 -12.52 5.40 8.73
N LEU A 8 -12.82 6.63 8.30
CA LEU A 8 -12.07 7.27 7.21
C LEU A 8 -10.62 7.50 7.60
N LEU A 9 -10.37 7.94 8.84
CA LEU A 9 -9.02 8.11 9.36
C LEU A 9 -8.27 6.76 9.42
N GLN A 10 -8.93 5.69 9.86
CA GLN A 10 -8.35 4.34 9.88
C GLN A 10 -7.99 3.80 8.50
N LEU A 11 -8.77 4.15 7.46
CA LEU A 11 -8.52 3.71 6.08
C LEU A 11 -7.53 4.61 5.34
N SER A 12 -7.21 5.79 5.86
CA SER A 12 -6.28 6.72 5.21
C SER A 12 -4.91 6.11 4.88
N PRO A 13 -4.27 5.26 5.73
CA PRO A 13 -2.98 4.65 5.38
C PRO A 13 -3.08 3.72 4.17
N VAL A 14 -4.20 3.00 4.05
CA VAL A 14 -4.49 2.11 2.91
C VAL A 14 -4.64 2.91 1.63
N ILE A 15 -5.43 3.99 1.67
CA ILE A 15 -5.66 4.85 0.50
C ILE A 15 -4.35 5.49 0.06
N ILE A 16 -3.57 6.04 1.00
CA ILE A 16 -2.27 6.65 0.70
C ILE A 16 -1.31 5.61 0.09
N SER A 17 -1.25 4.40 0.64
CA SER A 17 -0.39 3.33 0.11
C SER A 17 -0.77 2.95 -1.33
N MET A 18 -2.07 2.89 -1.63
CA MET A 18 -2.57 2.60 -2.99
C MET A 18 -2.28 3.74 -3.98
N LEU A 19 -2.33 4.99 -3.53
CA LEU A 19 -1.93 6.14 -4.35
C LEU A 19 -0.42 6.17 -4.62
N LEU A 20 0.40 5.84 -3.61
CA LEU A 20 1.86 5.77 -3.76
C LEU A 20 2.27 4.71 -4.78
N ILE A 21 1.69 3.51 -4.70
CA ILE A 21 2.01 2.44 -5.66
C ILE A 21 1.47 2.75 -7.07
N ALA A 22 0.31 3.42 -7.18
CA ALA A 22 -0.19 3.91 -8.47
C ALA A 22 0.79 4.92 -9.09
N ALA A 23 1.33 5.86 -8.32
CA ALA A 23 2.31 6.83 -8.79
C ALA A 23 3.62 6.15 -9.25
N HIS A 24 4.04 5.08 -8.56
CA HIS A 24 5.16 4.25 -8.99
C HIS A 24 4.91 3.59 -10.35
N PHE A 25 3.75 2.96 -10.53
CA PHE A 25 3.40 2.33 -11.80
C PHE A 25 3.20 3.34 -12.95
N LEU A 26 2.75 4.56 -12.63
CA LEU A 26 2.68 5.63 -13.61
C LEU A 26 4.08 6.00 -14.10
N ARG A 27 5.06 6.08 -13.18
CA ARG A 27 6.47 6.34 -13.53
C ARG A 27 7.09 5.24 -14.38
N SER A 28 6.66 3.99 -14.21
CA SER A 28 7.09 2.85 -15.04
C SER A 28 6.21 2.62 -16.28
N ASN A 29 5.32 3.56 -16.61
CA ASN A 29 4.42 3.52 -17.76
C ASN A 29 3.46 2.30 -17.79
N SER A 30 3.18 1.71 -16.63
CA SER A 30 2.31 0.54 -16.47
C SER A 30 0.86 0.94 -16.20
N ILE A 31 0.17 1.47 -17.21
CA ILE A 31 -1.19 2.04 -17.08
C ILE A 31 -2.21 1.06 -16.46
N ILE A 32 -2.14 -0.23 -16.82
CA ILE A 32 -3.05 -1.24 -16.26
C ILE A 32 -2.90 -1.31 -14.73
N LEU A 33 -1.66 -1.35 -14.23
CA LEU A 33 -1.38 -1.41 -12.80
C LEU A 33 -1.75 -0.11 -12.09
N VAL A 34 -1.65 1.05 -12.76
CA VAL A 34 -2.16 2.33 -12.24
C VAL A 34 -3.66 2.23 -11.99
N LEU A 35 -4.42 1.81 -13.01
CA LEU A 35 -5.88 1.70 -12.91
C LEU A 35 -6.29 0.70 -11.82
N VAL A 36 -5.66 -0.48 -11.78
CA VAL A 36 -5.90 -1.46 -10.72
C VAL A 36 -5.65 -0.86 -9.33
N SER A 37 -4.52 -0.16 -9.16
CA SER A 37 -4.17 0.47 -7.87
C SER A 37 -5.17 1.56 -7.45
N LEU A 38 -5.72 2.33 -8.40
CA LEU A 38 -6.72 3.37 -8.12
C LEU A 38 -8.12 2.81 -7.85
N LEU A 39 -8.46 1.65 -8.44
CA LEU A 39 -9.77 1.01 -8.25
C LEU A 39 -9.85 0.19 -6.96
N LEU A 40 -8.74 -0.39 -6.51
CA LEU A 40 -8.70 -1.22 -5.29
C LEU A 40 -9.25 -0.52 -4.03
N PRO A 41 -8.96 0.76 -3.74
CA PRO A 41 -9.58 1.50 -2.64
C PRO A 41 -11.11 1.54 -2.69
N LEU A 42 -11.73 1.48 -3.88
CA LEU A 42 -13.19 1.49 -4.01
C LEU A 42 -13.83 0.23 -3.42
N LEU A 43 -13.10 -0.89 -3.36
CA LEU A 43 -13.57 -2.10 -2.68
C LEU A 43 -13.84 -1.87 -1.19
N LEU A 44 -13.20 -0.88 -0.55
CA LEU A 44 -13.43 -0.52 0.87
C LEU A 44 -14.85 0.05 1.12
N LEU A 45 -15.55 0.45 0.05
CA LEU A 45 -16.96 0.84 0.14
C LEU A 45 -17.86 -0.38 0.32
N VAL A 46 -17.43 -1.55 -0.18
CA VAL A 46 -18.16 -2.80 -0.08
C VAL A 46 -17.86 -3.48 1.26
N ARG A 47 -18.89 -3.63 2.11
CA ARG A 47 -18.78 -4.21 3.46
C ARG A 47 -18.75 -5.74 3.44
N HIS A 48 -17.81 -6.32 2.69
CA HIS A 48 -17.66 -7.76 2.50
C HIS A 48 -16.25 -8.22 2.90
N PRO A 49 -16.08 -9.42 3.49
CA PRO A 49 -14.78 -9.91 3.93
C PRO A 49 -13.78 -10.05 2.77
N LEU A 50 -14.23 -10.51 1.60
CA LEU A 50 -13.36 -10.61 0.42
C LEU A 50 -12.80 -9.25 -0.02
N SER A 51 -13.58 -8.16 0.09
CA SER A 51 -13.09 -6.83 -0.25
C SER A 51 -11.88 -6.45 0.60
N ALA A 52 -11.96 -6.68 1.91
CA ALA A 52 -10.83 -6.44 2.81
C ALA A 52 -9.65 -7.38 2.51
N ARG A 53 -9.89 -8.68 2.28
CA ARG A 53 -8.83 -9.65 1.97
C ARG A 53 -8.08 -9.32 0.67
N ILE A 54 -8.80 -8.91 -0.37
CA ILE A 54 -8.21 -8.49 -1.65
C ILE A 54 -7.32 -7.25 -1.43
N VAL A 55 -7.81 -6.26 -0.69
CA VAL A 55 -7.03 -5.05 -0.39
C VAL A 55 -5.80 -5.37 0.48
N GLN A 56 -5.92 -6.24 1.47
CA GLN A 56 -4.79 -6.71 2.28
C GLN A 56 -3.73 -7.42 1.43
N ALA A 57 -4.15 -8.32 0.53
CA ALA A 57 -3.25 -9.00 -0.39
C ALA A 57 -2.56 -8.00 -1.33
N ALA A 58 -3.30 -7.04 -1.88
CA ALA A 58 -2.74 -6.00 -2.74
C ALA A 58 -1.74 -5.10 -2.01
N LEU A 59 -1.98 -4.74 -0.75
CA LEU A 59 -1.00 -4.02 0.09
C LEU A 59 0.28 -4.84 0.31
N ALA A 60 0.15 -6.13 0.59
CA ALA A 60 1.30 -7.01 0.76
C ALA A 60 2.13 -7.12 -0.54
N LEU A 61 1.46 -7.27 -1.68
CA LEU A 61 2.11 -7.26 -3.00
C LEU A 61 2.78 -5.92 -3.31
N ALA A 62 2.13 -4.80 -2.99
CA ALA A 62 2.70 -3.47 -3.15
C ALA A 62 3.94 -3.27 -2.26
N ALA A 63 3.95 -3.78 -1.03
CA ALA A 63 5.13 -3.74 -0.17
C ALA A 63 6.30 -4.56 -0.77
N ILE A 64 6.01 -5.75 -1.33
CA ILE A 64 7.00 -6.56 -2.05
C ILE A 64 7.55 -5.81 -3.27
N GLU A 65 6.68 -5.15 -4.03
CA GLU A 65 7.07 -4.30 -5.17
C GLU A 65 8.02 -3.17 -4.75
N TRP A 66 7.75 -2.52 -3.63
CA TRP A 66 8.66 -1.50 -3.10
C TRP A 66 10.02 -2.07 -2.68
N VAL A 67 10.06 -3.24 -2.05
CA VAL A 67 11.31 -3.91 -1.71
C VAL A 67 12.09 -4.29 -2.97
N ARG A 68 11.41 -4.87 -3.98
CA ARG A 68 12.04 -5.20 -5.27
C ARG A 68 12.63 -3.95 -5.93
N THR A 69 11.87 -2.87 -5.98
CA THR A 69 12.32 -1.58 -6.52
C THR A 69 13.52 -1.03 -5.76
N LEU A 70 13.50 -1.10 -4.42
CA LEU A 70 14.64 -0.69 -3.61
C LEU A 70 15.90 -1.48 -3.96
N LEU A 71 15.82 -2.81 -3.97
CA LEU A 71 16.97 -3.67 -4.25
C LEU A 71 17.53 -3.43 -5.65
N MET A 72 16.67 -3.28 -6.66
CA MET A 72 17.07 -2.98 -8.04
C MET A 72 17.80 -1.64 -8.16
N ILE A 73 17.28 -0.57 -7.53
CA ILE A 73 17.93 0.74 -7.64
C ILE A 73 19.23 0.76 -6.83
N VAL A 74 19.28 0.10 -5.66
CA VAL A 74 20.50 -0.02 -4.85
C VAL A 74 21.59 -0.73 -5.66
N SER A 75 21.30 -1.85 -6.31
CA SER A 75 22.30 -2.59 -7.07
C SER A 75 22.88 -1.77 -8.23
N VAL A 76 22.04 -1.00 -8.93
CA VAL A 76 22.50 -0.09 -10.00
C VAL A 76 23.40 1.01 -9.42
N ARG A 77 23.00 1.63 -8.31
CA ARG A 77 23.79 2.71 -7.70
C ARG A 77 25.11 2.24 -7.13
N GLU A 78 25.16 1.05 -6.54
CA GLU A 78 26.39 0.44 -6.02
C GLU A 78 27.37 0.16 -7.15
N SER A 79 26.90 -0.32 -8.32
CA SER A 79 27.75 -0.50 -9.51
C SER A 79 28.38 0.81 -10.03
N MET A 80 27.79 1.95 -9.68
CA MET A 80 28.26 3.29 -10.04
C MET A 80 29.02 3.98 -8.89
N GLY A 81 29.25 3.30 -7.76
CA GLY A 81 29.89 3.89 -6.58
C GLY A 81 29.08 4.99 -5.89
N ILE A 82 27.76 5.05 -6.11
CA ILE A 82 26.87 6.09 -5.59
C ILE A 82 26.22 5.63 -4.27
N ALA A 83 26.32 6.44 -3.22
CA ALA A 83 25.70 6.14 -1.93
C ALA A 83 24.16 6.00 -2.01
N SER A 84 23.62 4.95 -1.40
CA SER A 84 22.18 4.62 -1.43
C SER A 84 21.46 4.78 -0.10
N THR A 85 22.14 5.26 0.96
CA THR A 85 21.56 5.37 2.32
C THR A 85 20.23 6.12 2.34
N ARG A 86 20.16 7.29 1.69
CA ARG A 86 18.92 8.08 1.61
C ARG A 86 17.79 7.32 0.91
N LEU A 87 18.11 6.61 -0.16
CA LEU A 87 17.15 5.82 -0.93
C LEU A 87 16.60 4.66 -0.11
N ILE A 88 17.48 3.94 0.59
CA ILE A 88 17.13 2.82 1.48
C ILE A 88 16.17 3.29 2.56
N ILE A 89 16.47 4.43 3.21
CA ILE A 89 15.58 5.00 4.23
C ILE A 89 14.22 5.32 3.64
N ILE A 90 14.15 6.06 2.53
CA ILE A 90 12.89 6.51 1.94
C ILE A 90 12.04 5.32 1.45
N LEU A 91 12.59 4.48 0.56
CA LEU A 91 11.84 3.36 -0.01
C LEU A 91 11.56 2.28 1.03
N GLY A 92 12.48 2.03 1.96
CA GLY A 92 12.25 1.13 3.08
C GLY A 92 11.11 1.60 3.97
N SER A 93 11.04 2.90 4.29
CA SER A 93 9.90 3.48 5.01
C SER A 93 8.59 3.38 4.22
N VAL A 94 8.60 3.60 2.90
CA VAL A 94 7.39 3.46 2.06
C VAL A 94 6.93 1.99 2.01
N ALA A 95 7.84 1.04 1.86
CA ALA A 95 7.54 -0.39 1.91
C ALA A 95 6.95 -0.78 3.27
N GLY A 96 7.59 -0.36 4.36
CA GLY A 96 7.14 -0.60 5.72
C GLY A 96 5.76 0.02 6.00
N PHE A 97 5.54 1.28 5.61
CA PHE A 97 4.24 1.95 5.73
C PHE A 97 3.14 1.22 4.96
N THR A 98 3.45 0.76 3.74
CA THR A 98 2.51 0.00 2.90
C THR A 98 2.14 -1.33 3.55
N LEU A 99 3.12 -2.05 4.11
CA LEU A 99 2.88 -3.31 4.81
C LEU A 99 2.10 -3.09 6.12
N LEU A 100 2.49 -2.09 6.92
CA LEU A 100 1.81 -1.77 8.19
C LEU A 100 0.37 -1.30 7.97
N SER A 101 0.05 -0.76 6.79
CA SER A 101 -1.34 -0.43 6.43
C SER A 101 -2.26 -1.65 6.40
N VAL A 102 -1.74 -2.88 6.29
CA VAL A 102 -2.53 -4.11 6.43
C VAL A 102 -3.09 -4.26 7.86
N LEU A 103 -2.38 -3.73 8.86
CA LEU A 103 -2.74 -3.88 10.26
C LEU A 103 -4.03 -3.15 10.64
N VAL A 104 -4.47 -2.15 9.85
CA VAL A 104 -5.70 -1.39 10.15
C VAL A 104 -6.93 -2.30 10.20
N PHE A 105 -6.94 -3.35 9.36
CA PHE A 105 -8.02 -4.33 9.27
C PHE A 105 -8.12 -5.25 10.50
N PHE A 106 -7.11 -5.25 11.38
CA PHE A 106 -7.16 -5.99 12.65
C PHE A 106 -7.86 -5.20 13.77
N SER A 107 -8.16 -3.92 13.55
CA SER A 107 -8.93 -3.12 14.51
C SER A 107 -10.38 -3.65 14.65
N LYS A 108 -10.93 -3.62 15.87
CA LYS A 108 -12.31 -4.08 16.15
C LYS A 108 -13.35 -3.46 15.19
N SER A 109 -13.25 -2.15 14.99
CA SER A 109 -14.09 -1.36 14.07
C SER A 109 -14.10 -1.93 12.64
N LEU A 110 -12.93 -2.21 12.06
CA LEU A 110 -12.86 -2.72 10.69
C LEU A 110 -13.17 -4.21 10.59
N LYS A 111 -12.83 -5.00 11.62
CA LYS A 111 -13.26 -6.41 11.71
C LYS A 111 -14.78 -6.53 11.67
N GLU A 112 -15.49 -5.75 12.48
CA GLU A 112 -16.96 -5.69 12.49
C GLU A 112 -17.52 -5.22 11.13
N ARG A 113 -16.94 -4.14 10.56
CA ARG A 113 -17.40 -3.58 9.29
C ARG A 113 -17.30 -4.55 8.11
N TYR A 114 -16.21 -5.32 8.03
CA TYR A 114 -15.97 -6.25 6.93
C TYR A 114 -16.27 -7.72 7.28
N ARG A 115 -16.76 -8.00 8.49
CA ARG A 115 -17.04 -9.37 8.99
C ARG A 115 -15.80 -10.28 8.90
N LEU A 116 -14.66 -9.76 9.33
CA LEU A 116 -13.42 -10.52 9.41
C LEU A 116 -13.47 -11.39 10.67
N LEU A 117 -13.23 -12.69 10.50
CA LEU A 117 -13.09 -13.67 11.59
C LEU A 117 -11.91 -13.31 12.51
#